data_AF-A0A386UH30-F1
#
_entry.id   AF-A0A386UH30-F1
#
_cell.length_a   1.000
_cell.length_b   1.000
_cell.length_c   1.000
_cell.angle_alpha   90.00
_cell.angle_beta   90.00
_cell.angle_gamma   90.00
#
_symmetry.space_group_name_H-M   'P 1'
#
loop_
_entity.id
_entity.type
_entity.pdbx_description
1 polymer ?
#
loop_
_entity_poly.entity_id
_entity_poly.type
_entity_poly.pdbx_seq_one_letter_code
_entity_poly.pdbx_strand_id
1 'polypeptide(L)'
;MTPDHGASRLWLHDPGTADPQLAITFVTRCAEAFGLTGRWGFQWAGIASDPVVDGFSGGAHVLDLATGETIAWTSTGRWLADHLAEGGAR
;
A
#
# COMPACT_ATOMS: atom_id res chain seq x y z
N MET A 1 1.91 3.70 22.66
CA MET A 1 1.10 4.89 22.33
C MET A 1 0.02 4.44 21.35
N THR A 2 -1.24 4.63 21.71
CA THR A 2 -2.37 4.50 20.79
C THR A 2 -2.68 5.93 20.32
N PRO A 3 -2.78 6.22 19.01
CA PRO A 3 -3.14 7.57 18.58
C PRO A 3 -4.52 7.93 19.13
N ASP A 4 -4.67 9.16 19.66
CA ASP A 4 -5.90 9.66 20.31
C ASP A 4 -7.15 9.59 19.41
N HIS A 5 -6.98 9.35 18.10
CA HIS A 5 -8.05 9.33 17.10
C HIS A 5 -8.20 7.96 16.40
N GLY A 6 -7.52 6.91 16.87
CA GLY A 6 -7.53 5.60 16.22
C GLY A 6 -6.89 5.62 14.82
N ALA A 7 -6.94 4.49 14.11
CA ALA A 7 -6.46 4.42 12.73
C ALA A 7 -7.45 5.13 11.80
N SER A 8 -7.04 6.25 11.20
CA SER A 8 -7.82 6.93 10.17
C SER A 8 -8.00 6.00 8.96
N ARG A 9 -9.23 5.57 8.68
CA ARG A 9 -9.56 4.79 7.46
C ARG A 9 -9.81 5.75 6.31
N LEU A 10 -8.94 5.68 5.30
CA LEU A 10 -9.12 6.36 4.01
C LEU A 10 -9.63 5.35 3.00
N TRP A 11 -10.75 5.66 2.34
CA TRP A 11 -11.27 4.90 1.20
C TRP A 11 -10.95 5.67 -0.08
N LEU A 12 -10.14 5.08 -0.95
CA LEU A 12 -9.86 5.61 -2.28
C LEU A 12 -10.69 4.81 -3.27
N HIS A 13 -11.68 5.47 -3.89
CA HIS A 13 -12.42 4.86 -5.00
C HIS A 13 -11.52 4.88 -6.23
N ASP A 14 -11.19 3.70 -6.75
CA ASP A 14 -10.40 3.55 -7.97
C ASP A 14 -11.25 2.88 -9.07
N PRO A 15 -11.22 3.40 -10.31
CA PRO A 15 -12.05 2.87 -11.40
C PRO A 15 -11.49 1.61 -12.10
N GLY A 16 -10.45 0.93 -11.61
CA GLY A 16 -10.10 -0.39 -12.14
C GLY A 16 -8.77 -1.05 -11.76
N THR A 17 -7.84 -0.37 -11.09
CA THR A 17 -6.52 -0.91 -10.71
C THR A 17 -6.24 -0.92 -9.21
N ALA A 18 -7.02 -0.18 -8.41
CA ALA A 18 -6.83 0.02 -6.96
C ALA A 18 -5.36 0.30 -6.60
N ASP A 19 -4.73 1.22 -7.35
CA ASP A 19 -3.28 1.45 -7.26
C ASP A 19 -2.89 2.17 -5.94
N PRO A 20 -2.11 1.52 -5.05
CA PRO A 20 -1.61 2.16 -3.83
C PRO A 20 -0.73 3.40 -4.09
N GLN A 21 -0.23 3.60 -5.31
CA GLN A 21 0.51 4.81 -5.68
C GLN A 21 -0.30 6.10 -5.54
N LEU A 22 -1.64 6.05 -5.65
CA LEU A 22 -2.48 7.24 -5.43
C LEU A 22 -2.44 7.71 -3.97
N ALA A 23 -2.47 6.78 -3.01
CA ALA A 23 -2.34 7.09 -1.59
C ALA A 23 -0.95 7.67 -1.26
N ILE A 24 0.10 7.08 -1.86
CA ILE A 24 1.49 7.54 -1.74
C ILE A 24 1.62 8.96 -2.29
N THR A 25 1.11 9.20 -3.51
CA THR A 25 1.15 10.54 -4.14
C THR A 25 0.43 11.57 -3.28
N PHE A 26 -0.74 11.23 -2.73
CA PHE A 26 -1.49 12.12 -1.85
C PHE A 26 -0.69 12.47 -0.59
N VAL A 27 -0.16 11.48 0.14
CA VAL A 27 0.55 11.74 1.41
C VAL A 27 1.85 12.51 1.19
N THR A 28 2.58 12.23 0.10
CA THR A 28 3.84 12.95 -0.19
C THR A 28 3.56 14.42 -0.50
N ARG A 29 2.47 14.73 -1.22
CA ARG A 29 2.03 16.13 -1.43
C ARG A 29 1.61 16.81 -0.13
N CYS A 30 0.93 16.09 0.77
CA CYS A 30 0.61 16.62 2.10
C CYS A 30 1.86 16.87 2.92
N ALA A 31 2.86 15.98 2.85
CA ALA A 31 4.11 16.14 3.57
C ALA A 31 4.86 17.40 3.10
N GLU A 32 4.93 17.62 1.80
CA GLU A 32 5.50 18.84 1.22
C GLU A 32 4.72 20.09 1.66
N ALA A 33 3.39 20.09 1.49
CA ALA A 33 2.54 21.25 1.76
C ALA A 33 2.50 21.65 3.26
N PHE A 34 2.57 20.68 4.16
CA PHE A 34 2.44 20.90 5.60
C PHE A 34 3.74 20.73 6.37
N GLY A 35 4.87 20.50 5.69
CA GLY A 35 6.18 20.27 6.32
C GLY A 35 6.20 19.03 7.23
N LEU A 36 5.49 17.97 6.84
CA LEU A 36 5.46 16.72 7.63
C LEU A 36 6.77 15.96 7.44
N THR A 37 7.26 15.38 8.53
CA THR A 37 8.50 14.60 8.55
C THR A 37 8.30 13.29 9.33
N GLY A 38 9.29 12.42 9.29
CA GLY A 38 9.26 11.12 9.96
C GLY A 38 8.64 10.02 9.11
N ARG A 39 8.39 8.86 9.74
CA ARG A 39 7.88 7.68 9.04
C ARG A 39 6.37 7.67 9.00
N TRP A 40 5.84 7.37 7.83
CA TRP A 40 4.41 7.10 7.65
C TRP A 40 4.23 5.82 6.85
N GLY A 41 3.16 5.09 7.13
CA GLY A 41 2.88 3.85 6.43
C GLY A 41 1.42 3.48 6.46
N PHE A 42 1.05 2.54 5.61
CA PHE A 42 -0.32 2.06 5.48
C PHE A 42 -0.34 0.60 5.04
N GLN A 43 -1.46 -0.05 5.33
CA GLN A 43 -1.81 -1.37 4.81
C GLN A 43 -2.94 -1.19 3.80
N TRP A 44 -2.98 -2.04 2.78
CA TRP A 44 -4.09 -2.07 1.84
C TRP A 44 -4.54 -3.50 1.56
N ALA A 45 -5.79 -3.63 1.12
CA ALA A 45 -6.35 -4.85 0.60
C ALA A 45 -7.13 -4.52 -0.67
N GLY A 46 -6.84 -5.25 -1.75
CA GLY A 46 -7.67 -5.29 -2.94
C GLY A 46 -8.75 -6.34 -2.75
N ILE A 47 -10.01 -5.94 -2.87
CA ILE A 47 -11.18 -6.81 -2.75
C ILE A 47 -11.94 -6.71 -4.06
N ALA A 48 -12.04 -7.82 -4.80
CA ALA A 48 -12.87 -7.86 -5.99
C ALA A 48 -14.35 -7.77 -5.62
N SER A 49 -15.09 -6.93 -6.33
CA SER A 49 -16.55 -6.85 -6.22
C SER A 49 -17.27 -8.04 -6.86
N ASP A 50 -16.63 -8.65 -7.86
CA ASP A 50 -17.11 -9.82 -8.58
C ASP A 50 -16.11 -10.99 -8.48
N PRO A 51 -16.55 -12.26 -8.58
CA PRO A 51 -15.66 -13.40 -8.58
C PRO A 51 -14.67 -13.35 -9.76
N VAL A 52 -13.38 -13.20 -9.47
CA VAL A 52 -12.31 -13.22 -10.47
C VAL A 52 -11.08 -13.91 -9.90
N VAL A 53 -10.39 -14.70 -10.74
CA VAL A 53 -9.11 -15.31 -10.39
C VAL A 53 -8.12 -14.20 -10.06
N ASP A 54 -7.37 -14.36 -8.97
CA ASP A 54 -6.43 -13.36 -8.46
C ASP A 54 -7.06 -11.99 -8.12
N GLY A 55 -8.38 -11.96 -7.85
CA GLY A 55 -9.13 -10.75 -7.49
C GLY A 55 -8.87 -10.21 -6.09
N PHE A 56 -8.12 -10.94 -5.26
CA PHE A 56 -7.75 -10.52 -3.91
C PHE A 56 -6.26 -10.23 -3.86
N SER A 57 -5.91 -9.09 -3.28
CA SER A 57 -4.53 -8.66 -3.13
C SER A 57 -4.36 -7.81 -1.89
N GLY A 58 -3.14 -7.34 -1.63
CA GLY A 58 -2.86 -6.48 -0.50
C GLY A 58 -1.39 -6.35 -0.22
N GLY A 59 -1.06 -5.59 0.81
CA GLY A 59 0.31 -5.36 1.21
C GLY A 59 0.45 -4.26 2.24
N ALA A 60 1.69 -3.81 2.42
CA ALA A 60 2.01 -2.70 3.30
C ALA A 60 3.15 -1.86 2.70
N HIS A 61 3.16 -0.57 3.01
CA HIS A 61 4.17 0.37 2.54
C HIS A 61 4.60 1.30 3.68
N VAL A 62 5.88 1.64 3.73
CA VAL A 62 6.48 2.59 4.67
C VAL A 62 7.33 3.59 3.89
N LEU A 63 7.11 4.88 4.16
CA LEU A 63 7.76 6.02 3.53
C LEU A 63 8.49 6.86 4.58
N ASP A 64 9.55 7.52 4.16
CA ASP A 64 10.08 8.70 4.83
C ASP A 64 9.36 9.94 4.28
N LEU A 65 8.66 10.70 5.12
CA LEU A 65 7.89 11.87 4.68
C LEU A 65 8.76 13.08 4.34
N ALA A 66 9.99 13.16 4.87
CA ALA A 66 10.89 14.28 4.59
C ALA A 66 11.49 14.18 3.18
N THR A 67 11.71 12.96 2.70
CA THR A 67 12.33 12.69 1.39
C THR A 67 11.35 12.15 0.35
N GLY A 68 10.23 11.59 0.79
CA GLY A 68 9.30 10.83 -0.05
C GLY A 68 9.79 9.43 -0.43
N GLU A 69 10.93 8.98 0.11
CA GLU A 69 11.52 7.69 -0.26
C GLU A 69 10.78 6.51 0.38
N THR A 70 10.67 5.41 -0.38
CA THR A 70 10.23 4.11 0.13
C THR A 70 11.28 3.50 1.03
N ILE A 71 10.94 3.30 2.30
CA ILE A 71 11.79 2.59 3.27
C ILE A 71 11.60 1.08 3.13
N ALA A 72 10.35 0.62 3.06
CA ALA A 72 10.02 -0.80 2.96
C ALA A 72 8.63 -0.97 2.34
N TRP A 73 8.44 -2.07 1.63
CA TRP A 73 7.13 -2.42 1.09
C TRP A 73 7.01 -3.93 0.88
N THR A 74 5.78 -4.42 0.83
CA THR A 74 5.46 -5.80 0.49
C THR A 74 4.17 -5.87 -0.30
N SER A 75 4.08 -6.82 -1.23
CA SER A 75 2.85 -7.17 -1.95
C SER A 75 2.63 -8.67 -1.81
N THR A 76 1.44 -9.04 -1.34
CA THR A 76 1.03 -10.45 -1.18
C THR A 76 0.97 -11.18 -2.52
N GLY A 77 0.52 -10.50 -3.58
CA GLY A 77 0.50 -11.07 -4.93
C GLY A 77 1.90 -11.31 -5.49
N ARG A 78 2.83 -10.35 -5.30
CA ARG A 78 4.23 -10.55 -5.70
C ARG A 78 4.88 -11.68 -4.90
N TRP A 79 4.71 -11.67 -3.57
CA TRP A 79 5.23 -12.72 -2.70
C TRP A 79 4.78 -14.10 -3.15
N LEU A 80 3.48 -14.27 -3.48
CA LEU A 80 2.94 -15.53 -3.95
C LEU A 80 3.55 -15.94 -5.31
N ALA A 81 3.61 -15.01 -6.27
CA ALA A 81 4.16 -15.28 -7.59
C ALA A 81 5.64 -15.72 -7.52
N ASP A 82 6.43 -15.04 -6.68
CA ASP A 82 7.84 -15.36 -6.47
C ASP A 82 8.01 -16.79 -5.92
N HIS A 83 7.21 -17.19 -4.91
CA HIS A 83 7.29 -18.53 -4.31
C HIS A 83 6.73 -19.65 -5.21
N LEU A 84 5.74 -19.35 -6.04
CA LEU A 84 5.25 -20.31 -7.05
C LEU A 84 6.30 -20.55 -8.13
N ALA A 85 7.07 -19.52 -8.52
CA ALA A 85 8.17 -19.65 -9.47
C ALA A 85 9.32 -20.50 -8.90
N GLU A 86 9.60 -20.41 -7.60
CA GLU A 86 10.63 -21.24 -6.93
C GLU A 86 10.29 -22.75 -6.95
N GLY A 87 9.00 -23.11 -6.88
CA GLY A 87 8.53 -24.49 -7.02
C GLY A 87 8.39 -24.97 -8.48
N GLY A 88 8.51 -24.06 -9.44
CA GLY A 88 8.31 -24.28 -10.88
C GLY A 88 9.57 -24.72 -11.62
N ALA A 89 10.20 -25.81 -11.19
CA ALA A 89 11.12 -26.61 -12.00
C ALA A 89 11.23 -28.04 -11.45
N ARG A 90 10.22 -28.86 -11.72
CA ARG A 90 10.38 -30.29 -12.08
C ARG A 90 9.14 -30.84 -12.75
#